data_AF-A0A8T2IF38-F1
#
_entry.id   AF-A0A8T2IF38-F1
#
_cell.length_a   1.000
_cell.length_b   1.000
_cell.length_c   1.000
_cell.angle_alpha   90.00
_cell.angle_beta   90.00
_cell.angle_gamma   90.00
#
_symmetry.space_group_name_H-M   'P 1'
#
loop_
_entity.id
_entity.type
_entity.pdbx_description
1 polymer ?
#
loop_
_entity_poly.entity_id
_entity_poly.type
_entity_poly.pdbx_seq_one_letter_code
_entity_poly.pdbx_strand_id
1 'polypeptide(L)'
;MLEGSCRLHPPTVSHPSRSVIQKENAKKILDLISNIIHLLTGEVAIRCEDVSIYFSMEEWEYLKGNKTLYREVIKENHRQIHPLGE
;
A
#
# COMPACT_ATOMS: atom_id res chain seq x y z
N MET A 1 17.32 -47.87 -37.23
CA MET A 1 17.71 -46.45 -37.15
C MET A 1 16.57 -45.75 -36.41
N LEU A 2 16.76 -45.39 -35.15
CA LEU A 2 15.75 -44.76 -34.29
C LEU A 2 16.01 -43.24 -34.28
N GLU A 3 15.26 -42.49 -35.08
CA GLU A 3 15.24 -41.03 -35.06
C GLU A 3 14.41 -40.57 -33.84
N GLY A 4 15.08 -40.24 -32.74
CA GLY A 4 14.46 -39.66 -31.55
C GLY A 4 14.28 -38.16 -31.71
N SER A 5 13.05 -37.69 -31.87
CA SER A 5 12.74 -36.26 -31.92
C SER A 5 12.79 -35.66 -30.50
N CYS A 6 13.88 -34.99 -30.16
CA CYS A 6 14.03 -34.23 -28.93
C CYS A 6 13.07 -33.02 -28.95
N ARG A 7 11.95 -33.10 -28.23
CA ARG A 7 11.10 -31.93 -27.96
C ARG A 7 11.81 -31.02 -26.95
N LEU A 8 12.53 -30.02 -27.46
CA LEU A 8 12.98 -28.88 -26.66
C LEU A 8 11.74 -28.05 -26.31
N HIS A 9 11.21 -28.23 -25.10
CA HIS A 9 10.23 -27.29 -24.55
C HIS A 9 10.92 -25.92 -24.40
N PRO A 10 10.34 -24.83 -24.92
CA PRO A 10 10.86 -23.49 -24.66
C PRO A 10 10.83 -23.27 -23.14
N PRO A 11 11.91 -22.76 -22.52
CA PRO A 11 11.83 -22.35 -21.14
C PRO A 11 10.78 -21.25 -21.06
N THR A 12 9.68 -21.52 -20.37
CA THR A 12 8.66 -20.51 -20.05
C THR A 12 9.33 -19.50 -19.13
N VAL A 13 9.93 -18.45 -19.71
CA VAL A 13 10.38 -17.29 -18.96
C VAL A 13 9.12 -16.67 -18.41
N SER A 14 8.90 -16.78 -17.09
CA SER A 14 7.80 -16.14 -16.41
C SER A 14 8.06 -14.63 -16.39
N HIS A 15 7.72 -13.97 -17.49
CA HIS A 15 7.71 -12.52 -17.52
C HIS A 15 6.71 -12.04 -16.45
N PRO A 16 7.12 -11.19 -15.50
CA PRO A 16 6.19 -10.64 -14.53
C PRO A 16 5.06 -9.95 -15.30
N SER A 17 3.83 -10.33 -14.98
CA SER A 17 2.65 -9.76 -15.63
C SER A 17 2.68 -8.25 -15.50
N ARG A 18 2.31 -7.53 -16.56
CA ARG A 18 2.28 -6.06 -16.62
C ARG A 18 1.56 -5.43 -15.42
N SER A 19 0.53 -6.10 -14.90
CA SER A 19 -0.22 -5.73 -13.68
C SER A 19 0.66 -5.71 -12.42
N VAL A 20 1.58 -6.65 -12.26
CA VAL A 20 2.52 -6.72 -11.14
C VAL A 20 3.49 -5.54 -11.19
N ILE A 21 4.01 -5.24 -12.38
CA ILE A 21 4.92 -4.10 -12.59
C ILE A 21 4.19 -2.77 -12.29
N GLN A 22 2.94 -2.62 -12.74
CA GLN A 22 2.15 -1.43 -12.45
C GLN A 22 1.90 -1.25 -10.95
N LYS A 23 1.58 -2.32 -10.22
CA LYS A 23 1.38 -2.27 -8.77
C LYS A 23 2.65 -1.88 -8.02
N GLU A 24 3.80 -2.41 -8.44
CA GLU A 24 5.10 -2.07 -7.85
C GLU A 24 5.47 -0.61 -8.10
N ASN A 25 5.25 -0.11 -9.33
CA ASN A 25 5.50 1.29 -9.66
C ASN A 25 4.58 2.24 -8.89
N ALA A 26 3.30 1.89 -8.74
CA ALA A 26 2.39 2.65 -7.92
C ALA A 26 2.91 2.73 -6.48
N LYS A 27 3.29 1.59 -5.86
CA LYS A 27 3.85 1.57 -4.51
C LYS A 27 5.08 2.50 -4.39
N LYS A 28 6.02 2.44 -5.32
CA LYS A 28 7.21 3.31 -5.32
C LYS A 28 6.86 4.80 -5.41
N ILE A 29 5.87 5.16 -6.21
CA ILE A 29 5.38 6.54 -6.30
C ILE A 29 4.80 6.98 -4.96
N LEU A 30 3.99 6.13 -4.34
CA LEU A 30 3.39 6.40 -3.04
C LEU A 30 4.45 6.59 -1.95
N ASP A 31 5.46 5.74 -1.92
CA ASP A 31 6.58 5.82 -0.98
C ASP A 31 7.40 7.11 -1.20
N LEU A 32 7.66 7.46 -2.46
CA LEU A 32 8.37 8.70 -2.80
C LEU A 32 7.61 9.94 -2.34
N ILE A 33 6.30 10.00 -2.58
CA ILE A 33 5.44 11.11 -2.12
C ILE A 33 5.49 11.21 -0.59
N SER A 34 5.39 10.08 0.11
CA SER A 34 5.49 10.06 1.58
C SER A 34 6.82 10.62 2.07
N ASN A 35 7.93 10.25 1.43
CA ASN A 35 9.25 10.75 1.79
C ASN A 35 9.39 12.25 1.53
N ILE A 36 8.84 12.74 0.42
CA ILE A 36 8.86 14.18 0.10
C ILE A 36 8.09 14.97 1.16
N ILE A 37 6.89 14.52 1.52
CA ILE A 37 6.07 15.16 2.56
C ILE A 37 6.86 15.20 3.87
N HIS A 38 7.43 14.08 4.30
CA HIS A 38 8.23 14.01 5.52
C HIS A 38 9.42 14.96 5.49
N LEU A 39 10.15 15.03 4.37
CA LEU A 39 11.33 15.90 4.25
C LEU A 39 10.97 17.39 4.20
N LEU A 40 9.86 17.75 3.57
CA LEU A 40 9.47 19.15 3.41
C LEU A 40 8.75 19.72 4.64
N THR A 41 8.00 18.88 5.35
CA THR A 41 7.07 19.33 6.41
C THR A 41 7.40 18.75 7.79
N GLY A 42 8.17 17.66 7.87
CA GLY A 42 8.36 16.90 9.10
C GLY A 42 7.15 16.05 9.51
N GLU A 43 6.08 16.03 8.70
CA GLU A 43 4.86 15.28 8.97
C GLU A 43 4.94 13.83 8.48
N VAL A 44 4.03 13.00 8.98
CA VAL A 44 3.78 11.64 8.52
C VAL A 44 2.39 11.56 7.94
N ALA A 45 2.29 11.17 6.66
CA ALA A 45 1.02 11.01 5.97
C ALA A 45 0.57 9.54 5.97
N ILE A 46 -0.68 9.28 6.35
CA ILE A 46 -1.35 7.99 6.20
C ILE A 46 -2.43 8.16 5.14
N ARG A 47 -2.35 7.38 4.06
CA ARG A 47 -3.36 7.38 3.00
C ARG A 47 -4.22 6.11 3.05
N CYS A 48 -5.53 6.30 2.94
CA CYS A 48 -6.52 5.25 2.76
C CYS A 48 -7.36 5.62 1.54
N GLU A 49 -7.24 4.82 0.47
CA GLU A 49 -7.91 5.09 -0.81
C GLU A 49 -7.66 6.53 -1.28
N ASP A 50 -8.70 7.35 -1.33
CA ASP A 50 -8.67 8.73 -1.82
C ASP A 50 -8.44 9.77 -0.72
N VAL A 51 -8.34 9.35 0.55
CA VAL A 51 -8.19 10.25 1.70
C VAL A 51 -6.78 10.12 2.30
N SER A 52 -6.15 11.25 2.60
CA SER A 52 -4.88 11.31 3.30
C SER A 52 -5.01 12.13 4.58
N ILE A 53 -4.46 11.59 5.68
CA ILE A 53 -4.42 12.22 6.99
C ILE A 53 -2.96 12.47 7.34
N TYR A 54 -2.67 13.68 7.79
CA TYR A 54 -1.32 14.13 8.11
C TYR A 54 -1.20 14.24 9.63
N PHE A 55 -0.08 13.77 10.15
CA PHE A 55 0.25 13.83 11.57
C PHE A 55 1.58 14.54 11.73
N SER A 56 1.71 15.39 12.73
CA SER A 56 3.02 15.81 13.22
C SER A 56 3.80 14.60 13.76
N MET A 57 5.12 14.76 13.92
CA MET A 57 5.95 13.70 14.48
C MET A 57 5.52 13.32 15.92
N GLU A 58 5.12 14.30 16.72
CA GLU A 58 4.65 14.09 18.10
C GLU A 58 3.34 13.28 18.14
N GLU A 59 2.36 13.66 17.31
CA GLU A 59 1.10 12.92 17.19
C GLU A 59 1.32 11.51 16.68
N TRP A 60 2.26 11.33 15.73
CA TRP A 60 2.62 10.01 15.22
C TRP A 60 3.26 9.13 16.29
N GLU A 61 4.18 9.66 17.10
CA GLU A 61 4.77 8.93 18.22
C GLU A 61 3.72 8.56 19.27
N TYR A 62 2.80 9.49 19.58
CA TYR A 62 1.68 9.22 20.47
C TYR A 62 0.81 8.05 19.96
N LEU A 63 0.48 8.04 18.66
CA LEU A 63 -0.27 6.95 18.03
C LEU A 63 0.48 5.63 18.06
N LYS A 64 1.80 5.61 17.80
CA LYS A 64 2.62 4.40 17.87
C LYS A 64 2.68 3.82 19.29
N GLY A 65 2.71 4.68 20.30
CA GLY A 65 2.65 4.31 21.71
C GLY A 65 1.27 3.82 22.15
N ASN A 66 0.20 4.18 21.43
CA ASN A 66 -1.18 3.95 21.83
C ASN A 66 -2.02 3.16 20.80
N LYS A 67 -1.47 2.02 20.35
CA LYS A 67 -2.10 1.12 19.36
C LYS A 67 -3.48 0.59 19.75
N THR A 68 -3.84 0.61 21.03
CA THR A 68 -5.17 0.22 21.54
C THR A 68 -6.23 1.26 21.19
N LEU A 69 -5.96 2.55 21.42
CA LEU A 69 -6.90 3.62 21.09
C LEU A 69 -7.17 3.72 19.59
N TYR A 70 -6.15 3.55 18.74
CA TYR A 70 -6.35 3.55 17.28
C TYR A 70 -7.35 2.49 16.83
N ARG A 71 -7.27 1.27 17.37
CA ARG A 71 -8.21 0.19 17.03
C ARG A 71 -9.62 0.50 17.50
N GLU A 72 -9.78 1.16 18.63
CA GLU A 72 -11.10 1.54 19.15
C GLU A 72 -11.70 2.67 18.32
N VAL A 73 -10.93 3.70 17.98
CA VAL A 73 -11.37 4.83 17.15
C VAL A 73 -11.73 4.39 15.73
N ILE A 74 -10.92 3.52 15.11
CA ILE A 74 -11.24 3.00 13.76
C ILE A 74 -12.48 2.10 13.79
N LYS A 75 -12.63 1.25 14.82
CA LYS A 75 -13.84 0.43 14.98
C LYS A 75 -15.08 1.29 15.20
N GLU A 76 -14.96 2.35 15.98
CA GLU A 76 -16.06 3.28 16.24
C GLU A 76 -16.42 4.08 14.99
N ASN A 77 -15.43 4.58 14.24
CA ASN A 77 -15.66 5.24 12.96
C ASN A 77 -16.36 4.30 11.97
N HIS A 78 -15.95 3.03 11.84
CA HIS A 78 -16.63 2.04 11.01
C HIS A 78 -18.08 1.75 11.46
N ARG A 79 -18.37 1.79 12.76
CA ARG A 79 -19.75 1.66 13.28
C ARG A 79 -20.60 2.90 13.02
N GLN A 80 -19.98 4.07 12.94
CA GLN A 80 -20.67 5.35 12.69
C GLN A 80 -20.85 5.66 11.19
N ILE A 81 -20.21 4.91 10.28
CA ILE A 81 -20.58 4.91 8.86
C ILE A 81 -21.91 4.17 8.69
N HIS A 82 -23.00 4.74 9.20
CA HIS A 82 -24.31 4.44 8.67
C HIS A 82 -24.31 4.86 7.20
N PRO A 83 -24.77 4.03 6.25
CA PRO A 83 -24.98 4.47 4.88
C PRO A 83 -25.93 5.66 4.94
N LEU A 84 -25.42 6.87 4.67
CA LEU A 84 -26.26 8.04 4.48
C LEU A 84 -26.78 7.95 3.03
N GLY A 85 -27.81 7.14 2.86
CA GLY A 85 -28.46 6.93 1.57
C GLY A 85 -29.50 5.83 1.64
N GLU A 86 -30.77 6.25 1.61
CA GLU A 86 -31.92 5.45 1.20
C GLU A 86 -31.78 4.97 -0.26
#